data_AF-A0A519LRG5-F1
#
_entry.id   AF-A0A519LRG5-F1
#
_cell.length_a   1.000
_cell.length_b   1.000
_cell.length_c   1.000
_cell.angle_alpha   90.00
_cell.angle_beta   90.00
_cell.angle_gamma   90.00
#
_symmetry.space_group_name_H-M   'P 1'
#
loop_
_entity.id
_entity.type
_entity.pdbx_description
1 polymer ?
#
loop_
_entity_poly.entity_id
_entity_poly.type
_entity_poly.pdbx_seq_one_letter_code
_entity_poly.pdbx_strand_id
1 'polypeptide(L)'
;EEWLKQEKWYGTTGDMEHLFQFWILNFGHKPNFRPNYIVPNLNSIIRCLKGGTGLAVVPDFLCKNEIENGDVKLIWEGDKKLENTLYFGCRKKTMYQQEIDHIKGLFRQIMGKIN
;
A
#
# COMPACT_ATOMS: atom_id res chain seq x y z
N GLU A 1 16.55 11.72 4.66
CA GLU A 1 15.49 12.39 3.88
C GLU A 1 16.00 12.90 2.52
N GLU A 2 17.14 13.59 2.45
CA GLU A 2 17.63 14.23 1.21
C GLU A 2 17.77 13.29 0.00
N TRP A 3 18.30 12.07 0.18
CA TRP A 3 18.35 11.09 -0.90
C TRP A 3 16.96 10.73 -1.44
N LEU A 4 15.98 10.50 -0.55
CA LEU A 4 14.62 10.15 -0.95
C LEU A 4 13.95 11.26 -1.78
N LYS A 5 14.24 12.54 -1.50
CA LYS A 5 13.70 13.69 -2.25
C LYS A 5 14.21 13.75 -3.70
N GLN A 6 15.34 13.11 -4.00
CA GLN A 6 15.95 13.11 -5.33
C GLN A 6 15.40 12.01 -6.24
N GLU A 7 14.72 11.02 -5.66
CA GLU A 7 14.16 9.88 -6.40
C GLU A 7 12.85 10.23 -7.12
N LYS A 8 12.50 9.44 -8.14
CA LYS A 8 11.21 9.56 -8.81
C LYS A 8 10.13 8.90 -7.97
N TRP A 9 9.08 9.63 -7.64
CA TRP A 9 7.98 9.12 -6.81
C TRP A 9 6.72 8.83 -7.62
N TYR A 10 6.11 7.69 -7.33
CA TYR A 10 4.80 7.31 -7.79
C TYR A 10 3.77 7.54 -6.67
N GLY A 11 2.65 8.14 -7.03
CA GLY A 11 1.49 8.33 -6.14
C GLY A 11 0.20 8.03 -6.87
N THR A 12 -0.91 7.99 -6.14
CA THR A 12 -2.24 7.75 -6.73
C THR A 12 -3.05 9.04 -6.82
N THR A 13 -4.00 9.08 -7.75
CA THR A 13 -4.95 10.19 -7.81
C THR A 13 -5.85 10.16 -6.57
N GLY A 14 -5.78 11.20 -5.73
CA GLY A 14 -6.70 11.39 -4.61
C GLY A 14 -6.31 10.71 -3.30
N ASP A 15 -5.25 9.89 -3.28
CA ASP A 15 -4.74 9.28 -2.05
C ASP A 15 -3.20 9.46 -1.93
N MET A 16 -2.83 10.46 -1.13
CA MET A 16 -1.45 10.74 -0.72
C MET A 16 -1.22 10.34 0.74
N GLU A 17 -2.20 9.71 1.38
CA GLU A 17 -2.18 9.46 2.81
C GLU A 17 -1.04 8.54 3.20
N HIS A 18 -0.83 7.45 2.45
CA HIS A 18 0.28 6.53 2.69
C HIS A 18 1.65 7.24 2.70
N LEU A 19 1.91 8.07 1.68
CA LEU A 19 3.16 8.84 1.60
C LEU A 19 3.26 9.86 2.75
N PHE A 20 2.18 10.58 3.06
CA PHE A 20 2.17 11.59 4.11
C PHE A 20 2.37 10.98 5.50
N GLN A 21 1.67 9.90 5.82
CA GLN A 21 1.79 9.22 7.11
C GLN A 21 3.19 8.62 7.27
N PHE A 22 3.71 7.97 6.22
CA PHE A 22 5.09 7.50 6.20
C PHE A 22 6.08 8.64 6.49
N TRP A 23 5.93 9.80 5.84
CA TRP A 23 6.83 10.92 6.04
C TRP A 23 6.72 11.52 7.45
N ILE A 24 5.50 11.71 7.95
CA ILE A 24 5.27 12.25 9.30
C ILE A 24 5.86 11.31 10.35
N LEU A 25 5.65 10.01 10.23
CA LEU A 25 6.15 9.03 11.20
C LEU A 25 7.67 8.97 11.25
N ASN A 26 8.33 9.16 10.11
CA ASN A 26 9.78 8.96 9.97
C ASN A 26 10.61 10.25 10.00
N PHE A 27 10.03 11.39 9.63
CA PHE A 27 10.71 12.70 9.55
C PHE A 27 10.03 13.80 10.38
N GLY A 28 8.86 13.52 10.95
CA GLY A 28 8.13 14.47 11.83
C GLY A 28 7.35 15.55 11.08
N HIS A 29 7.30 15.51 9.75
CA HIS A 29 6.58 16.47 8.93
C HIS A 29 6.07 15.86 7.62
N LYS A 30 5.19 16.57 6.91
CA LYS A 30 4.74 16.19 5.57
C LYS A 30 5.88 16.37 4.54
N PRO A 31 5.93 15.57 3.47
CA PRO A 31 6.91 15.79 2.41
C PRO A 31 6.67 17.16 1.78
N ASN A 32 7.76 17.86 1.45
CA ASN A 32 7.72 19.16 0.77
C ASN A 32 7.79 19.04 -0.76
N PHE A 33 7.63 17.83 -1.30
CA PHE A 33 7.58 17.53 -2.72
C PHE A 33 6.27 16.81 -3.07
N ARG A 34 6.01 16.66 -4.37
CA ARG A 34 4.89 15.89 -4.90
C ARG A 34 5.42 14.72 -5.74
N PRO A 35 4.69 13.59 -5.82
CA PRO A 35 5.06 12.51 -6.72
C PRO A 35 5.20 12.98 -8.17
N ASN A 36 6.19 12.44 -8.87
CA ASN A 36 6.46 12.74 -10.28
C ASN A 36 5.42 12.09 -11.19
N TYR A 37 4.91 10.92 -10.80
CA TYR A 37 3.92 10.15 -11.55
C TYR A 37 2.67 9.94 -10.70
N ILE A 38 1.53 10.32 -11.26
CA ILE A 38 0.22 10.10 -10.67
C ILE A 38 -0.51 9.05 -11.50
N VAL A 39 -0.82 7.91 -10.88
CA VAL A 39 -1.47 6.77 -11.53
C VAL A 39 -2.81 6.44 -10.84
N PRO A 40 -3.68 5.61 -11.44
CA PRO A 40 -5.06 5.47 -10.99
C PRO A 40 -5.21 4.80 -9.62
N ASN A 41 -4.29 3.91 -9.23
CA ASN A 41 -4.34 3.14 -7.98
C ASN A 41 -2.99 2.48 -7.65
N LEU A 42 -2.87 1.92 -6.43
CA LEU A 42 -1.67 1.26 -5.92
C LEU A 42 -1.23 0.05 -6.75
N ASN A 43 -2.16 -0.74 -7.29
CA ASN A 43 -1.82 -1.86 -8.18
C ASN A 43 -1.12 -1.38 -9.47
N SER A 44 -1.51 -0.20 -9.97
CA SER A 44 -0.88 0.41 -11.14
C SER A 44 0.54 0.89 -10.82
N ILE A 45 0.77 1.43 -9.62
CA ILE A 45 2.11 1.79 -9.13
C ILE A 45 3.01 0.56 -9.18
N ILE A 46 2.58 -0.55 -8.58
CA ILE A 46 3.37 -1.79 -8.51
C ILE A 46 3.74 -2.26 -9.92
N ARG A 47 2.79 -2.28 -10.86
CA ARG A 47 3.06 -2.63 -12.27
C ARG A 47 4.06 -1.70 -12.94
N CYS A 48 3.98 -0.39 -12.69
CA CYS A 48 4.95 0.58 -13.20
C CYS A 48 6.35 0.33 -12.62
N LEU A 49 6.45 -0.01 -11.33
CA LEU A 49 7.72 -0.29 -10.66
C LEU A 49 8.38 -1.58 -11.17
N LYS A 50 7.61 -2.60 -11.56
CA LYS A 50 8.18 -3.82 -12.17
C LYS A 50 8.99 -3.55 -13.44
N GLY A 51 8.53 -2.59 -14.25
CA GLY A 51 9.12 -2.28 -15.56
C GLY A 51 9.90 -0.96 -15.60
N GLY A 52 10.07 -0.28 -14.46
CA GLY A 52 10.57 1.08 -14.40
C GLY A 52 11.43 1.34 -13.17
N THR A 53 11.79 2.61 -12.97
CA THR A 53 12.59 3.06 -11.82
C THR A 53 11.87 4.17 -11.06
N GLY A 54 11.86 4.04 -9.74
CA GLY A 54 11.27 5.01 -8.83
C GLY A 54 10.83 4.35 -7.53
N LEU A 55 10.18 5.13 -6.68
CA LEU A 55 9.75 4.77 -5.34
C LEU A 55 8.26 5.00 -5.16
N ALA A 56 7.67 4.25 -4.25
CA ALA A 56 6.32 4.49 -3.74
C ALA A 56 6.20 3.97 -2.32
N VAL A 57 5.29 4.57 -1.55
CA VAL A 57 4.81 3.96 -0.30
C VAL A 57 3.56 3.16 -0.64
N VAL A 58 3.61 1.85 -0.42
CA VAL A 58 2.51 0.93 -0.67
C VAL A 58 2.30 0.01 0.53
N PRO A 59 1.05 -0.40 0.83
CA PRO A 59 0.80 -1.48 1.78
C PRO A 59 1.48 -2.78 1.34
N ASP A 60 2.11 -3.47 2.30
CA ASP A 60 2.87 -4.71 2.12
C ASP A 60 2.06 -5.84 1.46
N PHE A 61 0.80 -6.01 1.86
CA PHE A 61 -0.08 -7.06 1.35
C PHE A 61 -0.37 -6.92 -0.15
N LEU A 62 -0.16 -5.75 -0.76
CA LEU A 62 -0.34 -5.54 -2.19
C LEU A 62 0.88 -5.93 -3.02
N CYS A 63 2.08 -5.98 -2.43
CA CYS A 63 3.33 -6.21 -3.15
C CYS A 63 4.15 -7.40 -2.63
N LYS A 64 3.60 -8.22 -1.71
CA LYS A 64 4.29 -9.39 -1.15
C LYS A 64 4.82 -10.34 -2.23
N ASN A 65 3.97 -10.75 -3.16
CA ASN A 65 4.36 -11.65 -4.25
C ASN A 65 5.43 -11.02 -5.14
N GLU A 66 5.31 -9.72 -5.42
CA GLU A 66 6.27 -8.97 -6.22
C GLU A 66 7.65 -8.87 -5.58
N ILE A 67 7.69 -8.70 -4.26
CA ILE A 67 8.96 -8.71 -3.51
C ILE A 67 9.57 -10.11 -3.53
N GLU A 68 8.75 -11.15 -3.27
CA GLU A 68 9.19 -12.55 -3.28
C GLU A 68 9.73 -12.99 -4.65
N ASN A 69 9.11 -12.52 -5.74
CA ASN A 69 9.55 -12.78 -7.11
C ASN A 69 10.74 -11.91 -7.55
N GLY A 70 11.13 -10.91 -6.76
CA GLY A 70 12.19 -9.96 -7.11
C GLY A 70 11.78 -8.91 -8.16
N ASP A 71 10.49 -8.80 -8.47
CA ASP A 71 9.93 -7.81 -9.40
C ASP A 71 10.03 -6.37 -8.85
N VAL A 72 9.92 -6.23 -7.52
CA VAL A 72 10.10 -4.96 -6.81
C VAL A 72 10.94 -5.21 -5.56
N LYS A 73 11.61 -4.17 -5.06
CA LYS A 73 12.47 -4.28 -3.90
C LYS A 73 11.97 -3.42 -2.75
N LEU A 74 11.89 -4.01 -1.56
CA LEU A 74 11.70 -3.26 -0.33
C LEU A 74 12.95 -2.41 -0.07
N ILE A 75 12.76 -1.08 -0.04
CA ILE A 75 13.84 -0.13 0.27
C ILE A 75 13.89 0.15 1.77
N TRP A 76 12.73 0.40 2.38
CA TRP A 76 12.61 0.72 3.80
C TRP A 76 11.16 0.59 4.27
N GLU A 77 10.94 0.06 5.47
CA GLU A 77 9.61 -0.08 6.10
C GLU A 77 9.26 1.11 7.03
N GLY A 78 10.20 2.05 7.23
CA GLY A 78 10.13 3.05 8.28
C GLY A 78 10.80 2.59 9.57
N ASP A 79 11.22 3.55 10.40
CA ASP A 79 11.67 3.29 11.78
C ASP A 79 10.49 2.84 12.66
N LYS A 80 9.30 3.36 12.35
CA LYS A 80 8.02 2.91 12.89
C LYS A 80 7.16 2.40 11.74
N LYS A 81 6.72 1.14 11.84
CA LYS A 81 5.79 0.56 10.88
C LYS A 81 4.44 1.27 10.97
N LEU A 82 3.93 1.70 9.82
CA LEU A 82 2.57 2.22 9.70
C LEU A 82 1.60 1.05 9.58
N GLU A 83 0.81 0.81 10.63
CA GLU A 83 -0.22 -0.22 10.64
C GLU A 83 -1.59 0.38 10.32
N ASN A 84 -2.32 -0.25 9.39
CA ASN A 84 -3.68 0.15 9.03
C ASN A 84 -4.66 -1.01 9.27
N THR A 85 -5.70 -0.76 10.08
CA THR A 85 -6.76 -1.73 10.33
C THR A 85 -7.81 -1.68 9.24
N LEU A 86 -7.95 -2.77 8.46
CA LEU A 86 -9.01 -2.91 7.47
C LEU A 86 -10.27 -3.50 8.10
N TYR A 87 -11.42 -2.89 7.80
CA TYR A 87 -12.73 -3.33 8.30
C TYR A 87 -13.57 -3.94 7.18
N PHE A 88 -14.28 -5.02 7.49
CA PHE A 88 -15.23 -5.64 6.57
C PHE A 88 -16.64 -5.09 6.80
N GLY A 89 -17.07 -4.14 5.96
CA GLY A 89 -18.39 -3.52 6.03
C GLY A 89 -19.50 -4.42 5.47
N CYS A 90 -20.58 -4.63 6.22
CA CYS A 90 -21.74 -5.42 5.80
C CYS A 90 -23.06 -4.80 6.24
N ARG A 91 -24.12 -5.00 5.45
CA ARG A 91 -25.48 -4.69 5.89
C ARG A 91 -25.90 -5.69 6.98
N LYS A 92 -26.33 -5.18 8.15
CA LYS A 92 -26.74 -6.00 9.30
C LYS A 92 -27.89 -6.99 9.01
N LYS A 93 -28.82 -6.62 8.12
CA LYS A 93 -29.96 -7.45 7.71
C LYS A 93 -29.89 -7.64 6.20
N THR A 94 -29.58 -8.86 5.77
CA THR A 94 -29.41 -9.22 4.36
C THR A 94 -29.81 -10.67 4.17
N MET A 95 -30.39 -11.00 3.01
CA MET A 95 -30.68 -12.37 2.63
C MET A 95 -29.41 -13.15 2.23
N TYR A 96 -28.30 -12.45 1.96
CA TYR A 96 -27.03 -13.02 1.50
C TYR A 96 -26.04 -13.28 2.64
N GLN A 97 -26.52 -13.64 3.82
CA GLN A 97 -25.67 -13.79 5.01
C GLN A 97 -24.66 -14.93 4.82
N GLN A 98 -25.08 -16.03 4.19
CA GLN A 98 -24.23 -17.20 3.95
C GLN A 98 -23.07 -16.88 3.01
N GLU A 99 -23.34 -16.15 1.91
CA GLU A 99 -22.34 -15.72 0.94
C GLU A 99 -21.36 -14.73 1.55
N ILE A 100 -21.85 -13.79 2.37
CA ILE A 100 -21.00 -12.85 3.11
C ILE A 100 -20.07 -13.60 4.06
N ASP A 101 -20.58 -14.58 4.79
CA ASP A 101 -19.75 -15.35 5.74
C ASP A 101 -18.75 -16.24 5.01
N HIS A 102 -19.11 -16.77 3.83
CA HIS A 102 -18.18 -17.46 2.95
C HIS A 102 -17.04 -16.54 2.50
N ILE A 103 -17.35 -15.34 2.00
CA ILE A 103 -16.35 -14.35 1.58
C ILE A 103 -15.45 -13.94 2.76
N LYS A 104 -16.01 -13.69 3.95
CA LYS A 104 -15.22 -13.41 5.16
C LYS A 104 -14.28 -14.56 5.51
N GLY A 105 -14.73 -15.80 5.33
CA GLY A 105 -13.90 -17.00 5.49
C GLY A 105 -12.70 -16.98 4.55
N LEU A 106 -12.93 -16.72 3.25
CA LEU A 106 -11.87 -16.61 2.24
C LEU A 106 -10.88 -15.49 2.58
N PHE A 107 -11.37 -14.31 2.96
CA PHE A 107 -10.51 -13.19 3.37
C PHE A 107 -9.60 -13.57 4.55
N ARG A 108 -10.14 -14.25 5.58
CA ARG A 108 -9.32 -14.71 6.71
C ARG A 108 -8.26 -15.72 6.31
N GLN A 109 -8.56 -16.61 5.36
CA GLN A 109 -7.59 -17.59 4.86
C GLN A 109 -6.50 -16.95 4.02
N ILE A 110 -6.83 -15.97 3.18
CA ILE A 110 -5.86 -15.28 2.31
C ILE A 110 -5.00 -14.34 3.16
N MET A 111 -5.62 -13.49 3.98
CA MET A 111 -4.91 -12.51 4.80
C MET A 111 -4.18 -13.15 6.00
N GLY A 112 -4.72 -14.24 6.57
CA GLY A 112 -4.07 -14.96 7.68
C GLY A 112 -2.78 -15.69 7.28
N LYS A 113 -2.54 -15.91 5.98
CA LYS A 113 -1.27 -16.42 5.44
C LYS A 113 -0.25 -15.31 5.18
N ILE A 114 -0.64 -14.04 5.34
CA ILE A 114 0.24 -12.89 5.07
C ILE A 114 1.10 -12.55 6.29
N ASN A 115 0.69 -12.98 7.49
CA ASN A 115 1.42 -12.83 8.76
C ASN A 115 2.59 -13.81 8.93
#